data_AF-A0A8S9TCH7-F1
#
_entry.id   AF-A0A8S9TCH7-F1
#
_cell.length_a   1.000
_cell.length_b   1.000
_cell.length_c   1.000
_cell.angle_alpha   90.00
_cell.angle_beta   90.00
_cell.angle_gamma   90.00
#
_symmetry.space_group_name_H-M   'P 1'
#
loop_
_entity.id
_entity.type
_entity.pdbx_description
1 polymer ?
#
loop_
_entity_poly.entity_id
_entity_poly.type
_entity_poly.pdbx_seq_one_letter_code
_entity_poly.pdbx_strand_id
1 'polypeptide(L)' 'MSNYILDASAILALLNNEPGSAKVISVLTEAAMSSVNLSEVIARFADSGMSETEIR' A
#
# COMPACT_ATOMS: atom_id res chain seq x y z
N MET A 1 -16.82 -5.88 -9.05
CA MET A 1 -16.73 -4.73 -8.12
C MET A 1 -15.88 -5.18 -6.95
N SER A 2 -14.96 -4.33 -6.48
CA SER A 2 -14.15 -4.63 -5.30
C SER A 2 -14.94 -4.28 -4.04
N ASN A 3 -14.86 -5.13 -3.01
CA ASN A 3 -15.58 -4.92 -1.75
C ASN A 3 -14.90 -3.88 -0.86
N TYR A 4 -13.62 -3.60 -1.14
CA TYR A 4 -12.78 -2.66 -0.39
C TYR A 4 -11.96 -1.80 -1.35
N ILE A 5 -11.80 -0.52 -1.00
CA ILE A 5 -10.90 0.41 -1.70
C ILE A 5 -9.81 0.83 -0.72
N LEU A 6 -8.56 0.58 -1.07
CA LEU A 6 -7.41 0.86 -0.21
C LEU A 6 -6.80 2.22 -0.53
N ASP A 7 -6.52 2.95 0.54
CA ASP A 7 -5.68 4.14 0.52
C ASP A 7 -4.19 3.79 0.55
N ALA A 8 -3.32 4.71 0.15
CA ALA A 8 -1.87 4.53 0.22
C ALA A 8 -1.41 4.18 1.65
N SER A 9 -1.96 4.87 2.65
CA SER A 9 -1.64 4.64 4.07
C SER A 9 -1.93 3.21 4.54
N ALA A 10 -2.96 2.54 4.00
CA ALA A 10 -3.29 1.17 4.35
C ALA A 10 -2.22 0.19 3.86
N ILE A 11 -1.69 0.37 2.64
CA ILE A 11 -0.62 -0.46 2.10
C ILE A 11 0.70 -0.18 2.80
N LEU A 12 1.01 1.09 3.12
CA LEU A 12 2.19 1.43 3.91
C LEU A 12 2.15 0.77 5.30
N ALA A 13 1.00 0.83 5.98
CA ALA A 13 0.83 0.18 7.27
C ALA A 13 1.02 -1.35 7.19
N LEU A 14 0.57 -1.98 6.11
CA LEU A 14 0.83 -3.40 5.85
C LEU A 14 2.33 -3.68 5.66
N LEU A 15 2.98 -2.98 4.73
CA LEU A 15 4.38 -3.24 4.36
C LEU A 15 5.38 -2.94 5.49
N ASN A 16 5.08 -1.93 6.31
CA ASN A 16 5.90 -1.55 7.47
C ASN A 16 5.53 -2.30 8.75
N ASN A 17 4.56 -3.23 8.71
CA ASN A 17 4.03 -3.95 9.86
C ASN A 17 3.55 -3.02 11.00
N GLU A 18 2.83 -1.95 10.63
CA GLU A 18 2.24 -0.98 11.56
C GLU A 18 0.87 -1.45 12.08
N PRO A 19 0.34 -0.84 13.16
CA PRO A 19 -1.01 -1.11 13.62
C PRO A 19 -2.06 -0.98 12.52
N GLY A 20 -2.83 -2.04 12.31
CA GLY A 20 -3.84 -2.13 11.23
C GLY A 20 -3.43 -3.04 10.07
N SER A 21 -2.17 -3.47 10.00
CA SER A 21 -1.67 -4.42 8.98
C SER A 21 -2.54 -5.67 8.84
N ALA A 22 -2.91 -6.30 9.96
CA ALA A 22 -3.76 -7.49 9.98
C ALA A 22 -5.14 -7.28 9.34
N LYS A 23 -5.72 -6.08 9.51
CA LYS A 23 -7.00 -5.73 8.89
C LYS A 23 -6.85 -5.58 7.37
N VAL A 24 -5.76 -4.96 6.92
CA VAL A 24 -5.47 -4.80 5.48
C VAL A 24 -5.21 -6.15 4.82
N ILE A 25 -4.45 -7.04 5.47
CA ILE A 25 -4.22 -8.42 5.00
C ILE A 25 -5.55 -9.16 4.80
N SER A 26 -6.48 -9.06 5.75
CA SER A 26 -7.74 -9.82 5.70
C SER A 26 -8.64 -9.47 4.51
N VAL A 27 -8.43 -8.31 3.87
CA VAL A 27 -9.28 -7.82 2.76
C VAL A 27 -8.51 -7.68 1.44
N LEU A 28 -7.19 -7.95 1.44
CA LEU A 28 -6.30 -7.61 0.33
C LEU A 28 -6.70 -8.26 -1.00
N THR A 29 -7.21 -9.50 -0.96
CA THR A 29 -7.65 -10.25 -2.15
C THR A 29 -8.96 -9.76 -2.75
N GLU A 30 -9.76 -9.00 -1.98
CA GLU A 30 -11.05 -8.45 -2.41
C GLU A 30 -11.00 -6.93 -2.63
N ALA A 31 -9.82 -6.35 -2.48
CA ALA A 31 -9.58 -4.93 -2.55
C ALA A 31 -9.20 -4.46 -3.95
N ALA A 32 -9.44 -3.17 -4.21
CA ALA A 32 -8.78 -2.43 -5.28
C ALA A 32 -8.09 -1.19 -4.72
N MET A 33 -7.18 -0.63 -5.50
CA MET A 33 -6.46 0.61 -5.19
C MET A 33 -6.41 1.49 -6.45
N SER A 34 -6.57 2.80 -6.28
CA SER A 34 -6.36 3.77 -7.35
C SER A 34 -4.88 3.82 -7.75
N SER A 35 -4.59 4.06 -9.04
CA SER A 35 -3.21 4.28 -9.51
C SER A 35 -2.55 5.49 -8.83
N VAL A 36 -3.34 6.47 -8.38
CA VAL A 36 -2.84 7.62 -7.61
C VAL A 36 -2.31 7.15 -6.25
N ASN A 37 -3.09 6.36 -5.51
CA ASN A 37 -2.69 5.81 -4.22
C ASN A 37 -1.47 4.89 -4.35
N LEU A 38 -1.38 4.11 -5.43
CA LEU A 38 -0.17 3.32 -5.71
C LEU A 38 1.05 4.22 -5.93
N SER A 39 0.89 5.31 -6.68
CA SER A 39 1.97 6.29 -6.92
C SER A 39 2.44 6.94 -5.62
N GLU A 40 1.54 7.20 -4.68
CA GLU A 40 1.88 7.71 -3.34
C GLU A 40 2.68 6.70 -2.51
N VAL A 41 2.34 5.40 -2.56
CA VAL A 41 3.14 4.34 -1.90
C VAL A 41 4.56 4.30 -2.46
N ILE A 42 4.68 4.33 -3.79
CA ILE A 42 5.98 4.34 -4.50
C ILE A 42 6.80 5.57 -4.09
N ALA A 43 6.19 6.75 -4.12
CA ALA A 43 6.86 8.00 -3.74
C ALA A 43 7.34 7.97 -2.29
N ARG A 44 6.57 7.40 -1.37
CA ARG A 44 6.95 7.28 0.05
C ARG A 44 8.18 6.41 0.26
N PHE A 45 8.30 5.29 -0.46
CA PHE A 45 9.50 4.46 -0.38
C PHE A 45 10.69 5.10 -1.08
N ALA A 46 10.48 5.80 -2.20
CA ALA A 46 11.53 6.57 -2.86
C ALA A 46 12.09 7.67 -1.94
N ASP A 47 11.20 8.42 -1.27
CA ASP A 47 11.57 9.44 -0.28
C ASP A 47 12.30 8.84 0.93
N SER A 48 12.04 7.57 1.23
CA SER A 48 12.71 6.81 2.30
C SER A 48 14.07 6.23 1.86
N GLY A 49 14.52 6.51 0.62
CA GLY A 49 15.82 6.10 0.09
C GLY A 49 15.85 4.72 -0.56
N MET A 50 14.70 4.07 -0.76
CA MET A 50 14.62 2.81 -1.48
C MET A 50 14.90 3.03 -2.97
N SER A 51 15.66 2.12 -3.60
CA SER A 51 15.99 2.27 -5.02
C SER A 51 14.78 1.98 -5.92
N GLU A 52 14.78 2.55 -7.14
CA GLU A 52 13.71 2.29 -8.10
C GLU A 52 13.53 0.79 -8.41
N THR A 53 14.62 0.02 -8.39
CA THR A 53 14.59 -1.42 -8.61
C THR A 53 13.96 -2.20 -7.45
N GLU A 54 14.02 -1.69 -6.23
CA GLU A 54 13.37 -2.31 -5.07
C GLU A 54 11.89 -1.94 -4.95
N ILE A 55 11.49 -0.77 -5.48
CA ILE A 55 10.12 -0.26 -5.40
C ILE A 55 9.21 -0.81 -6.52
N ARG A 56 9.77 -1.13 -7.69
CA ARG A 56 9.03 -1.59 -8.88
C ARG A 56 8.81 -3.10 -8.91
#